data_AF-A0A8S1BJA0-F1
#
_entry.id   AF-A0A8S1BJA0-F1
#
_cell.length_a   1.000
_cell.length_b   1.000
_cell.length_c   1.000
_cell.angle_alpha   90.00
_cell.angle_beta   90.00
_cell.angle_gamma   90.00
#
_symmetry.space_group_name_H-M   'P 1'
#
loop_
_entity.id
_entity.type
_entity.pdbx_description
1 polymer ?
#
loop_
_entity_poly.entity_id
_entity_poly.type
_entity_poly.pdbx_seq_one_letter_code
_entity_poly.pdbx_strand_id
1 'polypeptide(L)'
;MGYLVSLPKYMLAYFKTVLESGSVGNASSSDEELEQWEQIFMMRDENGNSYNDKRKKRSIWCRPSCIPVSIVIVLIVLVVLVPLLDQPNLVAESTPSVPISLHCSDECRLSLVESIPEGHMYPPNVTHLPTKNVWLDLIDEAQTSIEIASFYWSLRYNEEYPYNSSIEGEQVFQSLYAAGSKRNIKLKIAQNWPSKGNPNIDTEYLVKKKAAQVRSLNFSKWFGSGVLHTKFWIVDRQHFYIGSANMDWRSLTQVKELGIVALNCSCLATDLGKIFDVYWSLGVPDATVPDVWPEELNTDINYQHPINISDGQNNYGAFIT
;
A
#
# COMPACT_ATOMS: atom_id res chain seq x y z
N MET A 1 2.32 -16.17 11.41
CA MET A 1 2.38 -17.52 10.82
C MET A 1 1.39 -17.56 9.66
N GLY A 2 1.83 -17.98 8.47
CA GLY A 2 1.19 -17.66 7.20
C GLY A 2 -0.18 -18.29 6.96
N TYR A 3 -1.07 -17.50 6.35
CA TYR A 3 -2.23 -17.99 5.62
C TYR A 3 -2.39 -17.18 4.33
N LEU A 4 -1.83 -17.74 3.25
CA LEU A 4 -2.27 -17.48 1.89
C LEU A 4 -3.63 -18.16 1.73
N VAL A 5 -4.72 -17.39 1.84
CA VAL A 5 -6.06 -17.91 1.55
C VAL A 5 -6.33 -17.74 0.06
N SER A 6 -6.46 -18.88 -0.62
CA SER A 6 -6.96 -18.94 -1.99
C SER A 6 -8.40 -18.43 -2.04
N LEU A 7 -8.65 -17.41 -2.86
CA LEU A 7 -9.99 -16.95 -3.21
C LEU A 7 -10.77 -18.07 -3.95
N PRO A 8 -11.99 -18.43 -3.52
CA PRO A 8 -12.87 -19.26 -4.31
C PRO A 8 -13.38 -18.48 -5.53
N LYS A 9 -13.25 -19.07 -6.72
CA LYS A 9 -13.61 -18.54 -8.04
C LYS A 9 -15.12 -18.34 -8.30
N TYR A 10 -15.94 -18.16 -7.26
CA TYR A 10 -17.38 -17.96 -7.40
C TYR A 10 -17.86 -16.78 -6.55
N MET A 11 -17.52 -15.56 -6.95
CA MET A 11 -18.27 -14.32 -6.70
C MET A 11 -17.64 -13.17 -7.52
N LEU A 12 -17.63 -13.32 -8.85
CA LEU A 12 -17.33 -12.25 -9.80
C LEU A 12 -18.58 -12.00 -10.65
N ALA A 13 -19.63 -11.51 -9.99
CA ALA A 13 -20.77 -10.89 -10.65
C ALA A 13 -21.28 -9.79 -9.71
N TYR A 14 -21.29 -8.55 -10.19
CA TYR A 14 -21.66 -7.31 -9.49
C TYR A 14 -20.55 -6.58 -8.70
N PHE A 15 -19.46 -6.24 -9.39
CA PHE A 15 -18.80 -4.95 -9.16
C PHE A 15 -18.78 -4.18 -10.48
N LYS A 16 -19.67 -3.18 -10.60
CA LYS A 16 -19.57 -2.16 -11.65
C LYS A 16 -18.55 -1.14 -11.14
N THR A 17 -17.28 -1.31 -11.50
CA THR A 17 -16.32 -0.21 -11.44
C THR A 17 -16.66 0.80 -12.52
N VAL A 18 -16.52 2.09 -12.20
CA VAL A 18 -16.76 3.20 -13.13
C VAL A 18 -15.79 3.05 -14.29
N LEU A 19 -16.34 2.91 -15.50
CA LEU A 19 -15.58 2.90 -16.75
C LEU A 19 -14.94 4.29 -16.92
N GLU A 20 -13.60 4.34 -16.94
CA GLU A 20 -12.87 5.47 -17.52
C GLU A 20 -13.14 5.49 -19.03
N SER A 21 -14.06 6.35 -19.47
CA SER A 21 -14.14 6.73 -20.88
C SER A 21 -13.07 7.80 -21.17
N GLY A 22 -11.83 7.35 -21.31
CA GLY A 22 -10.73 8.13 -21.89
C GLY A 22 -10.52 7.69 -23.34
N SER A 23 -10.97 8.51 -24.30
CA SER A 23 -10.70 8.30 -25.72
C SER A 23 -9.21 8.52 -25.99
N VAL A 24 -8.46 7.45 -26.23
CA VAL A 24 -7.12 7.51 -26.83
C VAL A 24 -7.25 6.94 -28.24
N GLY A 25 -7.09 7.81 -29.25
CA GLY A 25 -7.17 7.44 -30.64
C GLY A 25 -6.06 6.47 -31.06
N ASN A 26 -6.44 5.54 -31.95
CA ASN A 26 -5.63 4.66 -32.79
C ASN A 26 -4.10 4.83 -32.76
N ALA A 27 -3.42 3.83 -32.20
CA ALA A 27 -2.15 3.35 -32.71
C ALA A 27 -2.21 1.81 -32.77
N SER A 28 -2.22 1.28 -33.99
CA SER A 28 -2.27 -0.13 -34.33
C SER A 28 -0.91 -0.80 -34.09
N SER A 29 -0.85 -1.82 -33.23
CA SER A 29 0.20 -2.85 -33.24
C SER A 29 -0.15 -3.92 -32.18
N SER A 30 -0.53 -5.13 -32.58
CA SER A 30 -0.39 -6.33 -31.72
C SER A 30 -0.73 -7.68 -32.36
N ASP A 31 -1.08 -7.78 -33.65
CA ASP A 31 -1.28 -9.09 -34.28
C ASP A 31 0.04 -9.67 -34.85
N GLU A 32 0.99 -8.84 -35.29
CA GLU A 32 2.25 -9.29 -35.89
C GLU A 32 3.30 -9.78 -34.86
N GLU A 33 3.28 -9.29 -33.62
CA GLU A 33 4.21 -9.74 -32.58
C GLU A 33 3.85 -11.14 -32.06
N LEU A 34 2.56 -11.52 -32.03
CA LEU A 34 2.11 -12.83 -31.56
C LEU A 34 2.48 -13.96 -32.54
N GLU A 35 2.43 -13.71 -33.84
CA GLU A 35 2.84 -14.71 -34.86
C GLU A 35 4.35 -14.98 -34.85
N GLN A 36 5.16 -13.99 -34.46
CA GLN A 36 6.62 -14.13 -34.39
C GLN A 36 7.07 -14.98 -33.20
N TRP A 37 6.31 -14.98 -32.10
CA TRP A 37 6.57 -15.84 -30.93
C TRP A 37 6.21 -17.30 -31.16
N GLU A 38 5.17 -17.60 -31.97
CA GLU A 38 4.78 -18.98 -32.27
C GLU A 38 5.74 -19.70 -33.23
N GLN A 39 6.42 -18.96 -34.12
CA GLN A 39 7.41 -19.51 -35.04
C GLN A 39 8.74 -19.91 -34.37
N ILE A 40 9.07 -19.36 -33.20
CA ILE A 40 10.33 -19.63 -32.50
C ILE A 40 10.31 -20.97 -31.73
N PHE A 41 9.13 -21.50 -31.40
CA PHE A 41 9.00 -22.72 -30.57
C PHE A 41 8.59 -23.99 -31.32
N MET A 42 8.39 -23.94 -32.65
CA MET A 42 8.15 -25.13 -33.47
C MET A 42 9.29 -25.37 -34.45
N MET A 43 10.35 -26.03 -33.99
CA MET A 43 11.36 -26.60 -34.88
C MET A 43 10.74 -27.74 -35.70
N ARG A 44 10.59 -27.52 -37.00
CA ARG A 44 10.49 -28.60 -37.98
C ARG A 44 11.44 -28.32 -39.14
N ASP A 45 12.47 -29.15 -39.20
CA ASP A 45 13.48 -29.21 -40.24
C ASP A 45 12.84 -29.76 -41.53
N GLU A 46 12.81 -28.95 -42.59
CA GLU A 46 12.53 -29.38 -43.95
C GLU A 46 13.75 -29.09 -44.82
N ASN A 47 14.68 -30.05 -44.91
CA ASN A 47 15.33 -30.40 -46.16
C ASN A 47 16.08 -31.74 -46.03
N GLY A 48 15.51 -32.78 -46.65
CA GLY A 48 16.07 -34.12 -46.68
C GLY A 48 17.47 -34.16 -47.27
N ASN A 49 18.40 -34.76 -46.54
CA ASN A 49 19.56 -35.42 -47.11
C ASN A 49 19.93 -36.66 -46.29
N SER A 50 19.98 -37.80 -46.99
CA SER A 50 20.36 -39.10 -46.48
C SER A 50 21.87 -39.11 -46.18
N TYR A 51 22.25 -39.32 -44.92
CA TYR A 51 23.57 -39.81 -44.57
C TYR A 51 23.47 -41.13 -43.82
N ASN A 52 23.78 -42.19 -44.55
CA ASN A 52 24.17 -43.48 -43.98
C ASN A 52 25.48 -43.27 -43.21
N ASP A 53 25.48 -43.44 -41.88
CA ASP A 53 26.69 -43.89 -41.21
C ASP A 53 26.42 -44.97 -40.14
N LYS A 54 27.20 -46.03 -40.29
CA LYS A 54 27.12 -47.30 -39.59
C LYS A 54 27.88 -47.18 -38.27
N ARG A 55 27.18 -47.12 -37.14
CA ARG A 55 27.76 -47.48 -35.84
C ARG A 55 26.87 -48.46 -35.08
N LYS A 56 27.22 -49.74 -35.20
CA LYS A 56 26.84 -50.81 -34.25
C LYS A 56 27.23 -50.41 -32.83
N LYS A 57 26.30 -50.45 -31.88
CA LYS A 57 26.53 -50.97 -30.51
C LYS A 57 25.21 -51.25 -29.76
N ARG A 58 25.00 -52.55 -29.51
CA ARG A 58 24.26 -53.22 -28.43
C ARG A 58 22.94 -52.61 -27.94
N SER A 59 21.85 -53.28 -28.34
CA SER A 59 20.51 -53.17 -27.79
C SER A 59 20.46 -53.47 -26.28
N ILE A 60 20.11 -52.46 -25.48
CA ILE A 60 19.35 -52.66 -24.24
C ILE A 60 17.93 -52.19 -24.56
N TRP A 61 17.00 -53.13 -24.45
CA TRP A 61 15.61 -53.00 -24.84
C TRP A 61 14.85 -52.11 -23.84
N CYS A 62 14.76 -50.81 -24.13
CA CYS A 62 13.72 -49.92 -23.62
C CYS A 62 13.40 -48.92 -24.72
N ARG A 63 12.16 -48.91 -25.22
CA ARG A 63 11.76 -48.02 -26.32
C ARG A 63 11.64 -46.57 -25.83
N PRO A 64 11.82 -45.55 -26.70
CA PRO A 64 11.86 -44.12 -26.30
C PRO A 64 10.50 -43.57 -25.81
N SER A 65 9.43 -44.37 -25.85
CA SER A 65 8.08 -43.99 -25.44
C SER A 65 7.81 -44.14 -23.94
N CYS A 66 8.73 -44.75 -23.17
CA CYS A 66 8.53 -44.96 -21.74
C CYS A 66 8.70 -43.66 -20.93
N ILE A 67 9.61 -42.77 -21.38
CA ILE A 67 9.97 -41.55 -20.65
C ILE A 67 8.82 -40.53 -20.64
N PRO A 68 8.17 -40.21 -21.79
CA PRO A 68 7.06 -39.26 -21.80
C PRO A 68 5.86 -39.76 -21.00
N VAL A 69 5.53 -41.05 -21.13
CA VAL A 69 4.38 -41.66 -20.42
C VAL A 69 4.63 -41.68 -18.90
N SER A 70 5.84 -41.97 -18.46
CA SER A 70 6.19 -41.92 -17.03
C SER A 70 6.03 -40.51 -16.45
N ILE A 71 6.48 -39.49 -17.20
CA ILE A 71 6.37 -38.08 -16.78
C ILE A 71 4.90 -37.66 -16.69
N VAL A 72 4.08 -38.01 -17.68
CA VAL A 72 2.64 -37.69 -17.68
C VAL A 72 1.93 -38.35 -16.50
N ILE A 73 2.23 -39.61 -16.20
CA ILE A 73 1.63 -40.31 -15.05
C ILE A 73 2.05 -39.65 -13.73
N VAL A 74 3.33 -39.29 -13.57
CA VAL A 74 3.81 -38.58 -12.36
C VAL A 74 3.11 -37.22 -12.22
N LEU A 75 2.93 -36.48 -13.31
CA LEU A 75 2.22 -35.20 -13.29
C LEU A 75 0.74 -35.37 -12.93
N ILE A 76 0.06 -36.42 -13.43
CA ILE A 76 -1.33 -36.71 -13.04
C ILE A 76 -1.41 -37.04 -11.54
N VAL A 77 -0.47 -37.81 -11.00
CA VAL A 77 -0.44 -38.13 -9.57
C VAL A 77 -0.22 -36.86 -8.73
N LEU A 78 0.76 -36.02 -9.09
CA LEU A 78 1.09 -34.82 -8.32
C LEU A 78 0.02 -33.72 -8.43
N VAL A 79 -0.61 -33.54 -9.59
CA VAL A 79 -1.55 -32.43 -9.82
C VAL A 79 -2.99 -32.81 -9.49
N VAL A 80 -3.38 -34.07 -9.66
CA VAL A 80 -4.77 -34.51 -9.49
C VAL A 80 -4.96 -35.30 -8.19
N LEU A 81 -4.11 -36.29 -7.92
CA LEU A 81 -4.33 -37.21 -6.80
C LEU A 81 -3.83 -36.65 -5.47
N VAL A 82 -2.74 -35.89 -5.44
CA VAL A 82 -2.24 -35.27 -4.19
C VAL A 82 -3.25 -34.28 -3.59
N PRO A 83 -3.87 -33.35 -4.34
CA PRO A 83 -4.90 -32.45 -3.79
C PRO A 83 -6.19 -33.16 -3.37
N LEU A 84 -6.48 -34.35 -3.94
CA LEU A 84 -7.64 -35.16 -3.56
C LEU A 84 -7.39 -35.98 -2.28
N LEU A 85 -6.14 -36.36 -2.02
CA LEU A 85 -5.74 -37.08 -0.80
C LEU A 85 -5.46 -36.14 0.38
N ASP A 86 -5.10 -34.90 0.09
CA ASP A 86 -4.79 -33.86 1.08
C ASP A 86 -5.99 -32.96 1.37
N GLN A 87 -7.21 -33.52 1.37
CA GLN A 87 -8.36 -32.82 1.97
C GLN A 87 -8.23 -32.92 3.49
N PRO A 88 -7.86 -31.84 4.21
CA PRO A 88 -7.98 -31.85 5.66
C PRO A 88 -9.46 -32.06 5.97
N ASN A 89 -9.75 -33.08 6.79
CA ASN A 89 -11.03 -33.20 7.47
C ASN A 89 -11.17 -31.97 8.39
N LEU A 90 -11.62 -30.85 7.85
CA LEU A 90 -12.02 -29.68 8.60
C LEU A 90 -13.36 -30.01 9.22
N VAL A 91 -13.32 -30.69 10.37
CA VAL A 91 -14.39 -30.59 11.34
C VAL A 91 -14.44 -29.13 11.74
N ALA A 92 -15.40 -28.40 11.18
CA ALA A 92 -15.71 -27.05 11.60
C ALA A 92 -16.22 -27.12 13.05
N GLU A 93 -15.31 -26.91 14.00
CA GLU A 93 -15.70 -26.51 15.35
C GLU A 93 -16.31 -25.11 15.24
N SER A 94 -17.64 -25.07 15.16
CA SER A 94 -18.42 -23.86 15.33
C SER A 94 -18.35 -23.45 16.79
N THR A 95 -17.29 -22.73 17.17
CA THR A 95 -17.34 -21.91 18.38
C THR A 95 -18.44 -20.85 18.18
N PRO A 96 -19.35 -20.67 19.14
CA PRO A 96 -20.41 -19.68 19.01
C PRO A 96 -19.77 -18.30 18.95
N SER A 97 -19.85 -17.66 17.79
CA SER A 97 -19.49 -16.26 17.59
C SER A 97 -20.41 -15.43 18.47
N VAL A 98 -19.93 -15.08 19.67
CA VAL A 98 -20.47 -13.95 20.41
C VAL A 98 -20.37 -12.76 19.46
N PRO A 99 -21.47 -12.07 19.12
CA PRO A 99 -21.39 -10.90 18.28
C PRO A 99 -20.49 -9.91 19.02
N ILE A 100 -19.29 -9.68 18.48
CA ILE A 100 -18.40 -8.63 18.96
C ILE A 100 -19.18 -7.35 18.71
N SER A 101 -19.71 -6.78 19.79
CA SER A 101 -20.26 -5.44 19.80
C SER A 101 -19.11 -4.52 19.46
N LEU A 102 -19.00 -4.14 18.18
CA LEU A 102 -18.08 -3.12 17.74
C LEU A 102 -18.55 -1.82 18.43
N HIS A 103 -17.94 -1.49 19.56
CA HIS A 103 -18.31 -0.37 20.42
C HIS A 103 -17.82 0.96 19.82
N CYS A 104 -18.12 1.21 18.55
CA CYS A 104 -17.87 2.49 17.93
C CYS A 104 -19.18 3.16 17.54
N SER A 105 -19.52 4.22 18.28
CA SER A 105 -20.71 5.05 18.06
C SER A 105 -20.33 6.46 17.56
N ASP A 106 -19.12 6.62 17.01
CA ASP A 106 -18.60 7.92 16.61
C ASP A 106 -19.33 8.46 15.37
N GLU A 107 -19.77 9.71 15.45
CA GLU A 107 -20.22 10.46 14.27
C GLU A 107 -19.01 11.00 13.49
N CYS A 108 -18.46 10.17 12.62
CA CYS A 108 -17.34 10.53 11.76
C CYS A 108 -17.75 11.41 10.58
N ARG A 109 -16.94 12.42 10.27
CA ARG A 109 -17.06 13.19 9.02
C ARG A 109 -15.89 12.87 8.10
N LEU A 110 -16.20 12.24 6.97
CA LEU A 110 -15.22 11.85 5.96
C LEU A 110 -15.35 12.71 4.72
N SER A 111 -14.21 13.19 4.22
CA SER A 111 -14.16 13.98 3.00
C SER A 111 -13.02 13.50 2.10
N LEU A 112 -13.27 13.50 0.79
CA LEU A 112 -12.24 13.31 -0.22
C LEU A 112 -11.37 14.56 -0.31
N VAL A 113 -10.08 14.36 -0.43
CA VAL A 113 -9.06 15.41 -0.44
C VAL A 113 -8.11 15.15 -1.58
N GLU A 114 -7.71 16.19 -2.29
CA GLU A 114 -6.93 16.04 -3.50
C GLU A 114 -6.06 17.25 -3.80
N SER A 115 -4.89 16.98 -4.36
CA SER A 115 -4.05 18.01 -4.99
C SER A 115 -4.27 17.95 -6.49
N ILE A 116 -4.38 19.12 -7.12
CA ILE A 116 -4.49 19.27 -8.56
C ILE A 116 -3.21 19.94 -9.06
N PRO A 117 -2.48 19.33 -10.01
CA PRO A 117 -1.29 19.94 -10.58
C PRO A 117 -1.56 21.32 -11.16
N GLU A 118 -0.62 22.24 -11.00
CA GLU A 118 -0.65 23.52 -11.71
C GLU A 118 -0.86 23.31 -13.21
N GLY A 119 -1.65 24.21 -13.82
CA GLY A 119 -2.06 24.09 -15.21
C GLY A 119 -3.23 23.12 -15.46
N HIS A 120 -3.66 22.34 -14.46
CA HIS A 120 -4.86 21.53 -14.53
C HIS A 120 -5.97 22.16 -13.68
N MET A 121 -7.19 22.16 -14.19
CA MET A 121 -8.35 22.71 -13.48
C MET A 121 -9.57 21.87 -13.77
N TYR A 122 -10.45 21.74 -12.77
CA TYR A 122 -11.77 21.19 -13.00
C TYR A 122 -12.65 22.14 -13.83
N PRO A 123 -13.72 21.64 -14.44
CA PRO A 123 -14.76 22.49 -15.01
C PRO A 123 -15.29 23.49 -13.97
N PRO A 124 -15.77 24.66 -14.41
CA PRO A 124 -16.40 25.61 -13.50
C PRO A 124 -17.54 24.94 -12.73
N ASN A 125 -17.69 25.28 -11.44
CA ASN A 125 -18.67 24.75 -10.47
C ASN A 125 -18.34 23.39 -9.84
N VAL A 126 -17.16 22.82 -10.07
CA VAL A 126 -16.65 21.70 -9.27
C VAL A 126 -15.82 22.24 -8.11
N THR A 127 -16.17 21.83 -6.89
CA THR A 127 -15.37 22.11 -5.69
C THR A 127 -14.57 20.88 -5.30
N HIS A 128 -13.34 21.08 -4.88
CA HIS A 128 -12.50 20.04 -4.28
C HIS A 128 -11.84 20.58 -3.02
N LEU A 129 -11.40 19.70 -2.13
CA LEU A 129 -10.65 20.06 -0.93
C LEU A 129 -9.14 19.89 -1.19
N PRO A 130 -8.35 20.98 -1.25
CA PRO A 130 -6.92 20.89 -1.46
C PRO A 130 -6.21 20.17 -0.31
N THR A 131 -5.32 19.22 -0.62
CA THR A 131 -4.54 18.47 0.40
C THR A 131 -3.77 19.38 1.34
N LYS A 132 -3.15 20.44 0.80
CA LYS A 132 -2.46 21.45 1.60
C LYS A 132 -3.36 22.10 2.66
N ASN A 133 -4.57 22.53 2.27
CA ASN A 133 -5.48 23.21 3.20
C ASN A 133 -5.90 22.25 4.32
N VAL A 134 -6.25 21.01 3.97
CA VAL A 134 -6.60 19.98 4.95
C VAL A 134 -5.45 19.71 5.93
N TRP A 135 -4.21 19.66 5.44
CA TRP A 135 -3.05 19.47 6.33
C TRP A 135 -2.86 20.67 7.28
N LEU A 136 -3.05 21.89 6.79
CA LEU A 136 -2.99 23.10 7.64
C LEU A 136 -4.11 23.10 8.69
N ASP A 137 -5.34 22.79 8.29
CA ASP A 137 -6.49 22.68 9.19
C ASP A 137 -6.24 21.62 10.28
N LEU A 138 -5.72 20.44 9.92
CA LEU A 138 -5.35 19.39 10.89
C LEU A 138 -4.26 19.85 11.87
N ILE A 139 -3.27 20.60 11.40
CA ILE A 139 -2.22 21.15 12.26
C ILE A 139 -2.82 22.16 13.24
N ASP A 140 -3.72 23.02 12.78
CA ASP A 140 -4.34 24.08 13.58
C ASP A 140 -5.32 23.50 14.62
N GLU A 141 -6.06 22.45 14.29
CA GLU A 141 -6.94 21.73 15.21
C GLU A 141 -6.19 20.99 16.34
N ALA A 142 -4.92 20.62 16.11
CA ALA A 142 -4.14 19.84 17.07
C ALA A 142 -4.00 20.54 18.44
N GLN A 143 -4.40 19.85 19.49
CA GLN A 143 -4.34 20.29 20.89
C GLN A 143 -3.21 19.63 21.68
N THR A 144 -2.89 18.36 21.40
CA THR A 144 -1.92 17.61 22.21
C THR A 144 -0.83 16.93 21.40
N SER A 145 -1.14 16.38 20.23
CA SER A 145 -0.22 15.54 19.46
C SER A 145 -0.55 15.49 17.97
N ILE A 146 0.52 15.35 17.19
CA ILE A 146 0.45 15.06 15.75
C ILE A 146 1.39 13.89 15.51
N GLU A 147 0.88 12.79 14.98
CA GLU A 147 1.61 11.57 14.66
C GLU A 147 1.62 11.37 13.14
N ILE A 148 2.80 11.31 12.53
CA ILE A 148 2.96 11.28 11.06
C ILE A 148 3.73 10.03 10.64
N ALA A 149 3.14 9.21 9.77
CA ALA A 149 3.83 8.13 9.07
C ALA A 149 4.09 8.55 7.62
N SER A 150 5.35 8.53 7.20
CA SER A 150 5.77 9.15 5.93
C SER A 150 6.89 8.41 5.21
N PHE A 151 6.92 8.48 3.87
CA PHE A 151 8.00 7.88 3.09
C PHE A 151 9.26 8.76 3.06
N TYR A 152 9.17 10.00 2.56
CA TYR A 152 10.28 10.96 2.53
C TYR A 152 9.77 12.38 2.72
N TRP A 153 10.70 13.31 2.99
CA TRP A 153 10.42 14.73 3.18
C TRP A 153 11.23 15.64 2.26
N SER A 154 10.53 16.54 1.59
CA SER A 154 11.03 17.68 0.81
C SER A 154 9.97 18.77 0.74
N LEU A 155 9.45 19.20 1.90
CA LEU A 155 8.47 20.28 2.00
C LEU A 155 9.14 21.64 1.87
N ARG A 156 10.35 21.77 2.42
CA ARG A 156 11.05 23.04 2.45
C ARG A 156 11.52 23.48 1.07
N TYR A 157 11.57 24.79 0.92
CA TYR A 157 12.19 25.44 -0.24
C TYR A 157 13.64 24.97 -0.42
N ASN A 158 13.99 24.56 -1.63
CA ASN A 158 15.38 24.29 -2.04
C ASN A 158 15.93 25.52 -2.78
N GLU A 159 16.99 26.12 -2.25
CA GLU A 159 17.67 27.27 -2.85
C GLU A 159 18.25 26.96 -4.25
N GLU A 160 18.51 25.69 -4.55
CA GLU A 160 19.06 25.25 -5.84
C GLU A 160 18.04 25.34 -6.99
N TYR A 161 16.74 25.19 -6.69
CA TYR A 161 15.67 25.25 -7.69
C TYR A 161 14.45 26.01 -7.16
N PRO A 162 14.44 27.35 -7.29
CA PRO A 162 13.35 28.21 -6.83
C PRO A 162 12.09 28.00 -7.65
N TYR A 163 11.18 27.14 -7.20
CA TYR A 163 9.84 27.04 -7.76
C TYR A 163 8.86 27.78 -6.86
N ASN A 164 8.15 28.77 -7.40
CA ASN A 164 7.18 29.57 -6.63
C ASN A 164 6.12 28.68 -5.95
N SER A 165 5.75 27.57 -6.58
CA SER A 165 4.78 26.60 -6.07
C SER A 165 5.28 25.78 -4.88
N SER A 166 6.58 25.83 -4.55
CA SER A 166 7.12 25.19 -3.35
C SER A 166 6.73 25.94 -2.06
N ILE A 167 6.21 27.16 -2.17
CA ILE A 167 5.76 27.96 -1.01
C ILE A 167 4.68 27.25 -0.20
N GLU A 168 3.87 26.41 -0.85
CA GLU A 168 2.82 25.65 -0.17
C GLU A 168 3.40 24.58 0.76
N GLY A 169 4.46 23.89 0.32
CA GLY A 169 5.20 22.95 1.17
C GLY A 169 5.88 23.68 2.33
N GLU A 170 6.48 24.84 2.06
CA GLU A 170 7.12 25.65 3.11
C GLU A 170 6.09 26.11 4.16
N GLN A 171 4.89 26.50 3.76
CA GLN A 171 3.81 26.86 4.67
C GLN A 171 3.45 25.70 5.61
N VAL A 172 3.25 24.48 5.08
CA VAL A 172 2.98 23.28 5.90
C VAL A 172 4.15 23.01 6.86
N PHE A 173 5.39 23.08 6.36
CA PHE A 173 6.58 22.86 7.19
C PHE A 173 6.66 23.87 8.35
N GLN A 174 6.43 25.16 8.07
CA GLN A 174 6.46 26.20 9.10
C GLN A 174 5.32 26.03 10.11
N SER A 175 4.14 25.60 9.69
CA SER A 175 3.03 25.29 10.60
C SER A 175 3.34 24.11 11.52
N LEU A 176 3.93 23.02 11.00
CA LEU A 176 4.42 21.90 11.81
C LEU A 176 5.51 22.34 12.80
N TYR A 177 6.46 23.13 12.32
CA TYR A 177 7.51 23.68 13.17
C TYR A 177 6.94 24.55 14.30
N ALA A 178 5.97 25.41 14.00
CA ALA A 178 5.29 26.24 15.00
C ALA A 178 4.45 25.41 15.99
N ALA A 179 3.80 24.34 15.52
CA ALA A 179 3.05 23.40 16.38
C ALA A 179 3.96 22.82 17.47
N GLY A 180 5.10 22.27 17.07
CA GLY A 180 6.06 21.67 18.01
C GLY A 180 6.80 22.70 18.87
N SER A 181 7.27 23.81 18.26
CA SER A 181 8.16 24.76 18.95
C SER A 181 7.45 25.84 19.77
N LYS A 182 6.24 26.24 19.38
CA LYS A 182 5.51 27.36 20.01
C LYS A 182 4.26 26.90 20.75
N ARG A 183 3.51 25.96 20.17
CA ARG A 183 2.27 25.43 20.77
C ARG A 183 2.50 24.21 21.67
N ASN A 184 3.74 23.71 21.74
CA ASN A 184 4.11 22.55 22.55
C ASN A 184 3.31 21.28 22.20
N ILE A 185 2.91 21.14 20.94
CA ILE A 185 2.25 19.95 20.41
C ILE A 185 3.29 18.83 20.29
N LYS A 186 2.95 17.62 20.75
CA LYS A 186 3.82 16.45 20.63
C LYS A 186 3.84 15.96 19.18
N LEU A 187 4.76 16.50 18.38
CA LEU A 187 4.98 16.07 17.01
C LEU A 187 5.89 14.83 16.96
N LYS A 188 5.33 13.68 16.57
CA LYS A 188 6.03 12.41 16.39
C LYS A 188 6.01 12.01 14.92
N ILE A 189 7.16 11.63 14.38
CA ILE A 189 7.29 11.28 12.96
C ILE A 189 7.94 9.90 12.85
N ALA A 190 7.20 8.94 12.30
CA ALA A 190 7.72 7.68 11.80
C ALA A 190 8.01 7.84 10.30
N GLN A 191 9.24 7.59 9.90
CA GLN A 191 9.65 7.76 8.50
C GLN A 191 10.45 6.58 7.96
N ASN A 192 10.55 6.45 6.64
CA ASN A 192 11.47 5.51 6.04
C ASN A 192 12.93 5.83 6.40
N TRP A 193 13.77 4.80 6.43
CA TRP A 193 15.21 4.98 6.57
C TRP A 193 15.77 5.93 5.50
N PRO A 194 16.60 6.93 5.88
CA PRO A 194 17.20 7.86 4.93
C PRO A 194 18.02 7.15 3.85
N SER A 195 17.96 7.67 2.62
CA SER A 195 18.75 7.21 1.49
C SER A 195 19.48 8.37 0.84
N LYS A 196 20.37 8.09 -0.14
CA LYS A 196 21.05 9.16 -0.88
C LYS A 196 20.08 10.09 -1.61
N GLY A 197 18.98 9.56 -2.17
CA GLY A 197 17.98 10.36 -2.88
C GLY A 197 17.02 11.09 -1.94
N ASN A 198 16.72 10.48 -0.79
CA ASN A 198 15.81 11.01 0.22
C ASN A 198 16.49 11.03 1.60
N PRO A 199 17.32 12.07 1.87
CA PRO A 199 18.09 12.16 3.12
C PRO A 199 17.27 12.60 4.34
N ASN A 200 16.00 13.00 4.17
CA ASN A 200 15.08 13.47 5.21
C ASN A 200 15.58 14.70 6.02
N ILE A 201 16.26 15.64 5.34
CA ILE A 201 16.85 16.87 5.92
C ILE A 201 15.82 17.70 6.71
N ASP A 202 14.57 17.77 6.23
CA ASP A 202 13.48 18.52 6.87
C ASP A 202 13.20 18.01 8.29
N THR A 203 13.12 16.69 8.47
CA THR A 203 12.86 16.08 9.78
C THR A 203 14.07 16.19 10.70
N GLU A 204 15.30 16.10 10.15
CA GLU A 204 16.53 16.35 10.89
C GLU A 204 16.55 17.79 11.44
N TYR A 205 16.09 18.77 10.65
CA TYR A 205 15.95 20.14 11.10
C TYR A 205 14.94 20.27 12.25
N LEU A 206 13.76 19.63 12.15
CA LEU A 206 12.75 19.65 13.21
C LEU A 206 13.29 19.07 14.53
N VAL A 207 14.06 17.97 14.47
CA VAL A 207 14.72 17.37 15.63
C VAL A 207 15.77 18.33 16.23
N LYS A 208 16.64 18.91 15.39
CA LYS A 208 17.67 19.87 15.83
C LYS A 208 17.06 21.08 16.55
N LYS A 209 15.87 21.51 16.12
CA LYS A 209 15.14 22.61 16.74
C LYS A 209 14.24 22.18 17.91
N LYS A 210 14.28 20.91 18.32
CA LYS A 210 13.44 20.34 19.39
C LYS A 210 11.94 20.50 19.13
N ALA A 211 11.54 20.58 17.86
CA ALA A 211 10.14 20.71 17.46
C ALA A 211 9.47 19.35 17.22
N ALA A 212 10.23 18.29 16.98
CA ALA A 212 9.69 16.95 16.72
C ALA A 212 10.56 15.83 17.29
N GLN A 213 9.93 14.67 17.52
CA GLN A 213 10.61 13.40 17.73
C GLN A 213 10.48 12.56 16.45
N VAL A 214 11.59 12.04 15.95
CA VAL A 214 11.63 11.29 14.69
C VAL A 214 12.20 9.90 14.94
N ARG A 215 11.56 8.89 14.36
CA ARG A 215 12.07 7.51 14.30
C ARG A 215 12.08 7.03 12.86
N SER A 216 13.20 6.43 12.45
CA SER A 216 13.39 5.96 11.07
C SER A 216 13.34 4.44 11.02
N LEU A 217 12.49 3.88 10.16
CA LEU A 217 12.27 2.45 10.01
C LEU A 217 13.15 1.84 8.93
N ASN A 218 13.96 0.84 9.30
CA ASN A 218 14.88 0.17 8.40
C ASN A 218 14.34 -1.20 7.97
N PHE A 219 13.41 -1.19 7.01
CA PHE A 219 12.83 -2.41 6.44
C PHE A 219 13.88 -3.34 5.84
N SER A 220 14.91 -2.77 5.19
CA SER A 220 16.01 -3.56 4.64
C SER A 220 16.81 -4.32 5.72
N LYS A 221 16.90 -3.80 6.94
CA LYS A 221 17.53 -4.50 8.08
C LYS A 221 16.73 -5.74 8.49
N TRP A 222 15.40 -5.69 8.45
CA TRP A 222 14.54 -6.79 8.91
C TRP A 222 14.21 -7.81 7.82
N PHE A 223 14.04 -7.36 6.58
CA PHE A 223 13.51 -8.18 5.48
C PHE A 223 14.48 -8.30 4.29
N GLY A 224 15.69 -7.75 4.39
CA GLY A 224 16.69 -7.72 3.32
C GLY A 224 16.40 -6.70 2.20
N SER A 225 15.18 -6.18 2.12
CA SER A 225 14.76 -5.11 1.22
C SER A 225 13.48 -4.43 1.73
N GLY A 226 13.00 -3.42 1.01
CA GLY A 226 11.73 -2.75 1.31
C GLY A 226 11.89 -1.37 1.95
N VAL A 227 10.78 -0.63 1.98
CA VAL A 227 10.67 0.75 2.47
C VAL A 227 9.34 0.98 3.17
N LEU A 228 9.27 1.97 4.04
CA LEU A 228 8.00 2.50 4.54
C LEU A 228 7.35 3.38 3.46
N HIS A 229 6.26 2.92 2.84
CA HIS A 229 5.57 3.67 1.80
C HIS A 229 4.26 4.35 2.26
N THR A 230 4.02 4.38 3.57
CA THR A 230 2.82 5.00 4.15
C THR A 230 2.84 6.53 4.07
N LYS A 231 1.67 7.15 3.91
CA LYS A 231 1.45 8.60 4.07
C LYS A 231 0.15 8.85 4.84
N PHE A 232 0.24 8.97 6.15
CA PHE A 232 -0.89 9.36 6.98
C PHE A 232 -0.48 10.28 8.12
N TRP A 233 -1.46 11.00 8.64
CA TRP A 233 -1.38 11.89 9.79
C TRP A 233 -2.47 11.50 10.77
N ILE A 234 -2.16 11.51 12.06
CA ILE A 234 -3.14 11.35 13.14
C ILE A 234 -2.99 12.56 14.05
N VAL A 235 -4.10 13.24 14.33
CA VAL A 235 -4.16 14.39 15.22
C VAL A 235 -5.00 14.01 16.43
N ASP A 236 -4.37 14.07 17.61
CA ASP A 236 -4.98 13.76 18.91
C ASP A 236 -5.69 12.40 19.02
N ARG A 237 -5.40 11.46 18.11
CA ARG A 237 -6.15 10.20 17.92
C ARG A 237 -7.65 10.42 17.78
N GLN A 238 -8.03 11.54 17.18
CA GLN A 238 -9.41 11.93 16.92
C GLN A 238 -9.65 12.24 15.44
N HIS A 239 -8.67 12.85 14.78
CA HIS A 239 -8.72 13.18 13.37
C HIS A 239 -7.57 12.48 12.65
N PHE A 240 -7.75 12.13 11.37
CA PHE A 240 -6.65 11.63 10.57
C PHE A 240 -6.78 12.00 9.10
N TYR A 241 -5.64 12.05 8.42
CA TYR A 241 -5.54 12.06 6.97
C TYR A 241 -4.79 10.80 6.53
N ILE A 242 -5.26 10.15 5.47
CA ILE A 242 -4.54 9.06 4.80
C ILE A 242 -4.67 9.22 3.29
N GLY A 243 -3.57 9.08 2.55
CA GLY A 243 -3.61 9.29 1.11
C GLY A 243 -2.30 8.98 0.40
N SER A 244 -2.18 9.47 -0.83
CA SER A 244 -1.02 9.26 -1.70
C SER A 244 0.07 10.33 -1.56
N ALA A 245 -0.28 11.53 -1.08
CA ALA A 245 0.63 12.68 -1.01
C ALA A 245 1.81 12.43 -0.05
N ASN A 246 3.03 12.50 -0.58
CA ASN A 246 4.24 12.50 0.24
C ASN A 246 4.42 13.85 0.94
N MET A 247 5.33 13.92 1.93
CA MET A 247 5.73 15.19 2.56
C MET A 247 6.62 15.99 1.61
N ASP A 248 6.09 16.33 0.46
CA ASP A 248 6.77 16.87 -0.70
C ASP A 248 5.95 18.04 -1.23
N TRP A 249 6.57 19.20 -1.41
CA TRP A 249 5.86 20.36 -1.97
C TRP A 249 5.26 20.05 -3.35
N ARG A 250 5.89 19.13 -4.13
CA ARG A 250 5.37 18.69 -5.43
C ARG A 250 4.08 17.88 -5.29
N SER A 251 3.94 17.08 -4.23
CA SER A 251 2.68 16.39 -3.94
C SER A 251 1.54 17.38 -3.65
N LEU A 252 1.85 18.61 -3.22
CA LEU A 252 0.84 19.63 -2.95
C LEU A 252 0.42 20.41 -4.19
N THR A 253 1.35 20.69 -5.12
CA THR A 253 1.10 21.61 -6.25
C THR A 253 1.34 21.06 -7.66
N GLN A 254 2.10 19.96 -7.81
CA GLN A 254 2.54 19.47 -9.13
C GLN A 254 2.07 18.05 -9.45
N VAL A 255 1.65 17.28 -8.45
CA VAL A 255 1.19 15.90 -8.62
C VAL A 255 -0.28 15.82 -8.26
N LYS A 256 -1.05 15.03 -9.04
CA LYS A 256 -2.42 14.72 -8.68
C LYS A 256 -2.40 13.66 -7.58
N GLU A 257 -2.70 14.09 -6.37
CA GLU A 257 -2.77 13.23 -5.20
C GLU A 257 -4.22 13.06 -4.75
N LEU A 258 -4.50 11.95 -4.09
CA LEU A 258 -5.81 11.63 -3.53
C LEU A 258 -5.65 11.15 -2.09
N GLY A 259 -6.58 11.52 -1.23
CA GLY A 259 -6.65 11.04 0.14
C GLY A 259 -8.02 11.26 0.75
N ILE A 260 -8.14 10.81 1.99
CA ILE A 260 -9.33 10.98 2.82
C ILE A 260 -8.89 11.69 4.09
N VAL A 261 -9.67 12.69 4.50
CA VAL A 261 -9.63 13.22 5.86
C VAL A 261 -10.85 12.73 6.62
N ALA A 262 -10.61 12.25 7.83
CA ALA A 262 -11.62 11.86 8.80
C ALA A 262 -11.54 12.80 10.00
N LEU A 263 -12.65 13.48 10.30
CA LEU A 263 -12.77 14.37 11.45
C LEU A 263 -13.73 13.77 12.47
N ASN A 264 -13.43 13.94 13.77
CA ASN A 264 -14.20 13.39 14.88
C ASN A 264 -14.43 11.88 14.75
N CYS A 265 -13.38 11.16 14.36
CA CYS A 265 -13.45 9.74 14.07
C CYS A 265 -12.46 8.97 14.95
N SER A 266 -12.69 9.03 16.26
CA SER A 266 -11.73 8.58 17.27
C SER A 266 -11.49 7.08 17.24
N CYS A 267 -12.50 6.25 16.95
CA CYS A 267 -12.30 4.80 16.82
C CYS A 267 -11.33 4.45 15.68
N LEU A 268 -11.58 4.99 14.48
CA LEU A 268 -10.73 4.73 13.32
C LEU A 268 -9.34 5.39 13.47
N ALA A 269 -9.29 6.58 14.06
CA ALA A 269 -8.01 7.25 14.37
C ALA A 269 -7.19 6.44 15.38
N THR A 270 -7.83 5.86 16.39
CA THR A 270 -7.18 4.98 17.38
C THR A 270 -6.69 3.70 16.74
N ASP A 271 -7.48 3.10 15.84
CA ASP A 271 -7.10 1.88 15.14
C ASP A 271 -5.93 2.12 14.16
N LEU A 272 -5.98 3.19 13.37
CA LEU A 272 -4.85 3.68 12.58
C LEU A 272 -3.63 3.99 13.47
N GLY A 273 -3.87 4.48 14.69
CA GLY A 273 -2.86 4.72 15.71
C GLY A 273 -2.07 3.48 16.08
N LYS A 274 -2.67 2.28 16.04
CA LYS A 274 -1.95 1.02 16.30
C LYS A 274 -0.90 0.74 15.22
N ILE A 275 -1.18 1.07 13.96
CA ILE A 275 -0.19 1.00 12.88
C ILE A 275 0.97 1.97 13.16
N PHE A 276 0.66 3.19 13.61
CA PHE A 276 1.69 4.14 14.03
C PHE A 276 2.50 3.61 15.21
N ASP A 277 1.87 2.96 16.19
CA ASP A 277 2.54 2.40 17.37
C ASP A 277 3.48 1.24 17.02
N VAL A 278 3.10 0.40 16.05
CA VAL A 278 4.01 -0.58 15.42
C VAL A 278 5.22 0.13 14.84
N TYR A 279 5.01 1.17 14.02
CA TYR A 279 6.13 1.90 13.43
C TYR A 279 7.01 2.58 14.48
N TRP A 280 6.39 3.14 15.50
CA TRP A 280 7.07 3.82 16.57
C TRP A 280 7.94 2.85 17.36
N SER A 281 7.41 1.68 17.74
CA SER A 281 8.16 0.64 18.47
C SER A 281 9.35 0.10 17.67
N LEU A 282 9.14 -0.19 16.38
CA LEU A 282 10.20 -0.67 15.48
C LEU A 282 11.26 0.39 15.14
N GLY A 283 10.92 1.67 15.28
CA GLY A 283 11.85 2.76 15.03
C GLY A 283 12.86 3.02 16.16
N VAL A 284 12.82 2.24 17.25
CA VAL A 284 13.82 2.28 18.34
C VAL A 284 15.14 1.64 17.86
N PRO A 285 16.32 2.16 18.27
CA PRO A 285 17.59 1.50 17.97
C PRO A 285 17.57 0.02 18.35
N ASP A 286 18.04 -0.83 17.42
CA ASP A 286 18.14 -2.28 17.59
C ASP A 286 16.83 -3.03 17.83
N ALA A 287 15.68 -2.39 17.57
CA ALA A 287 14.41 -3.10 17.54
C ALA A 287 14.41 -4.22 16.49
N THR A 288 13.80 -5.34 16.87
CA THR A 288 13.54 -6.50 16.01
C THR A 288 12.04 -6.68 15.88
N VAL A 289 11.60 -7.20 14.73
CA VAL A 289 10.20 -7.60 14.56
C VAL A 289 9.94 -8.79 15.49
N PRO A 290 8.97 -8.70 16.42
CA PRO A 290 8.66 -9.81 17.31
C PRO A 290 7.91 -10.92 16.57
N ASP A 291 8.03 -12.16 17.06
CA ASP A 291 7.24 -13.29 16.53
C ASP A 291 5.74 -13.13 16.83
N VAL A 292 5.41 -12.47 17.95
CA VAL A 292 4.05 -12.19 18.41
C VAL A 292 3.96 -10.73 18.84
N TRP A 293 2.98 -10.00 18.29
CA TRP A 293 2.71 -8.62 18.69
C TRP A 293 1.92 -8.57 20.00
N PRO A 294 2.11 -7.53 20.83
CA PRO A 294 1.32 -7.33 22.04
C PRO A 294 -0.18 -7.24 21.78
N GLU A 295 -0.99 -7.71 22.74
CA GLU A 295 -2.46 -7.72 22.62
C GLU A 295 -3.06 -6.31 22.44
N GLU A 296 -2.39 -5.26 22.92
CA GLU A 296 -2.89 -3.89 22.77
C GLU A 296 -2.91 -3.39 21.32
N LEU A 297 -2.15 -4.06 20.42
CA LEU A 297 -2.11 -3.75 18.99
C LEU A 297 -3.14 -4.55 18.19
N ASN A 298 -3.91 -5.44 18.81
CA ASN A 298 -5.00 -6.14 18.12
C ASN A 298 -6.11 -5.15 17.73
N THR A 299 -6.68 -5.37 16.55
CA THR A 299 -7.77 -4.54 16.00
C THR A 299 -9.07 -5.34 15.89
N ASP A 300 -10.12 -4.76 16.45
CA ASP A 300 -11.50 -5.24 16.29
C ASP A 300 -12.07 -4.84 14.91
N ILE A 301 -11.51 -3.80 14.28
CA ILE A 301 -11.93 -3.29 12.97
C ILE A 301 -11.02 -3.87 11.89
N ASN A 302 -11.49 -4.89 11.19
CA ASN A 302 -10.69 -5.60 10.19
C ASN A 302 -11.55 -5.99 8.98
N TYR A 303 -10.94 -6.64 7.99
CA TYR A 303 -11.66 -7.09 6.80
C TYR A 303 -12.87 -7.98 7.11
N GLN A 304 -12.80 -8.79 8.18
CA GLN A 304 -13.88 -9.67 8.61
C GLN A 304 -14.95 -8.92 9.43
N HIS A 305 -14.54 -7.90 10.18
CA HIS A 305 -15.40 -7.08 11.03
C HIS A 305 -15.22 -5.58 10.69
N PRO A 306 -15.66 -5.14 9.50
CA PRO A 306 -15.50 -3.74 9.11
C PRO A 306 -16.44 -2.85 9.94
N ILE A 307 -16.00 -1.62 10.22
CA ILE A 307 -16.89 -0.61 10.80
C ILE A 307 -17.90 -0.16 9.75
N ASN A 308 -19.15 0.04 10.18
CA ASN A 308 -20.19 0.57 9.31
C ASN A 308 -20.13 2.10 9.29
N ILE A 309 -19.97 2.67 8.11
CA ILE A 309 -19.96 4.10 7.84
C ILE A 309 -21.14 4.41 6.93
N SER A 310 -21.91 5.44 7.23
CA SER A 310 -23.07 5.83 6.43
C SER A 310 -22.92 7.23 5.86
N ASP A 311 -23.32 7.42 4.60
CA ASP A 311 -23.53 8.75 4.00
C ASP A 311 -24.98 9.25 4.15
N GLY A 312 -25.79 8.55 4.96
CA GLY A 312 -27.21 8.79 5.16
C GLY A 312 -28.13 8.10 4.13
N GLN A 313 -27.60 7.67 2.99
CA GLN A 313 -28.34 6.91 1.97
C GLN A 313 -27.86 5.46 1.87
N ASN A 314 -26.55 5.26 1.98
CA ASN A 314 -25.87 3.99 1.83
C ASN A 314 -25.00 3.72 3.07
N ASN A 315 -24.80 2.45 3.32
CA ASN A 315 -23.91 1.94 4.36
C ASN A 315 -22.71 1.26 3.71
N TYR A 316 -21.52 1.58 4.19
CA TYR A 316 -20.24 1.11 3.68
C TYR A 316 -19.46 0.46 4.82
N GLY A 317 -18.88 -0.71 4.57
CA GLY A 317 -17.89 -1.29 5.46
C GLY A 317 -16.53 -0.65 5.23
N ALA A 318 -15.86 -0.21 6.30
CA ALA A 318 -14.49 0.29 6.24
C ALA A 318 -13.60 -0.37 7.29
N PHE A 319 -12.32 -0.45 6.99
CA PHE A 319 -11.27 -0.89 7.91
C PHE A 319 -9.93 -0.35 7.42
N ILE A 320 -8.93 -0.33 8.30
CA ILE A 320 -7.56 0.07 7.97
C ILE A 320 -6.66 -1.08 8.36
N THR A 321 -5.79 -1.52 7.46
CA THR A 321 -4.86 -2.63 7.67
C THR A 321 -3.51 -2.34 7.03
#